data_AF-A0A9E5N0R1-F1
#
_entry.id   AF-A0A9E5N0R1-F1
#
_cell.length_a   1.000
_cell.length_b   1.000
_cell.length_c   1.000
_cell.angle_alpha   90.00
_cell.angle_beta   90.00
_cell.angle_gamma   90.00
#
_symmetry.space_group_name_H-M   'P 1'
#
loop_
_entity.id
_entity.type
_entity.pdbx_description
1 polymer ?
#
loop_
_entity_poly.entity_id
_entity_poly.type
_entity_poly.pdbx_seq_one_letter_code
_entity_poly.pdbx_strand_id
1 'polypeptide(L)'
;TRVRWYIDGGRHREQMKSFNPYPDVPPPDVLSSQAEQYGRLFEIIDKHSDMVDRVTFWNLHDGQSWMNHWPWKRTNHPLLFDRSRQPKPAYRTVVDVLSKTKKM
;
A
#
# COMPACT_ATOMS: atom_id res chain seq x y z
N THR A 1 -6.61 12.60 8.19
CA THR A 1 -5.95 11.68 7.23
C THR A 1 -4.99 12.45 6.32
N ARG A 2 -4.06 11.79 5.61
CA ARG A 2 -3.12 12.45 4.67
C ARG A 2 -3.82 13.31 3.61
N VAL A 3 -5.03 12.91 3.17
CA VAL A 3 -5.87 13.67 2.24
C VAL A 3 -6.22 15.06 2.80
N ARG A 4 -6.65 15.11 4.06
CA ARG A 4 -7.00 16.38 4.73
C ARG A 4 -5.79 17.33 4.82
N TRP A 5 -4.59 16.80 5.00
CA TRP A 5 -3.35 17.58 5.01
C TRP A 5 -3.07 18.30 3.67
N TYR A 6 -3.31 17.63 2.54
CA TYR A 6 -3.18 18.27 1.21
C TYR A 6 -4.23 19.36 0.99
N ILE A 7 -5.48 19.11 1.38
CA ILE A 7 -6.59 20.08 1.25
C ILE A 7 -6.33 21.31 2.11
N ASP A 8 -5.82 21.12 3.33
CA ASP A 8 -5.60 22.19 4.29
C ASP A 8 -4.26 22.92 4.11
N GLY A 9 -3.55 22.73 2.98
CA GLY A 9 -2.27 23.40 2.71
C GLY A 9 -1.18 23.11 3.76
N GLY A 10 -1.27 21.96 4.43
CA GLY A 10 -0.32 21.56 5.45
C GLY A 10 -0.47 22.21 6.83
N ARG A 11 -1.57 22.94 7.10
CA ARG A 11 -1.83 23.64 8.37
C ARG A 11 -1.60 22.83 9.66
N HIS A 12 -1.84 21.51 9.62
CA HIS A 12 -1.73 20.61 10.79
C HIS A 12 -0.45 19.77 10.82
N ARG A 13 0.61 20.18 10.09
CA ARG A 13 1.84 19.38 9.95
C ARG A 13 2.45 19.00 11.31
N GLU A 14 2.63 19.95 12.23
CA GLU A 14 3.29 19.68 13.52
C GLU A 14 2.53 18.66 14.36
N GLN A 15 1.20 18.77 14.41
CA GLN A 15 0.34 17.81 15.11
C GLN A 15 0.43 16.42 14.48
N MET A 16 0.47 16.36 13.14
CA MET A 16 0.47 15.09 12.43
C MET A 16 1.84 14.40 12.42
N LYS A 17 2.95 15.13 12.67
CA LYS A 17 4.30 14.55 12.78
C LYS A 17 4.41 13.48 13.85
N SER A 18 3.61 13.57 14.93
CA SER A 18 3.58 12.55 15.99
C SER A 18 2.80 11.29 15.61
N PHE A 19 2.05 11.32 14.50
CA PHE A 19 1.21 10.21 14.09
C PHE A 19 2.02 9.08 13.42
N ASN A 20 2.26 8.02 14.19
CA ASN A 20 2.91 6.79 13.75
C ASN A 20 2.23 5.57 14.43
N PRO A 21 1.02 5.17 14.00
CA PRO A 21 0.21 4.16 14.71
C PRO A 21 0.79 2.74 14.62
N TYR A 22 1.64 2.46 13.64
CA TYR A 22 2.22 1.13 13.40
C TYR A 22 3.75 1.23 13.28
N PRO A 23 4.45 1.54 14.40
CA PRO A 23 5.90 1.67 14.39
C PRO A 23 6.60 0.34 14.05
N ASP A 24 5.95 -0.78 14.36
CA ASP A 24 6.38 -2.15 14.10
C ASP A 24 5.44 -2.83 13.06
N VAL A 25 5.31 -4.15 13.14
CA VAL A 25 4.42 -4.93 12.27
C VAL A 25 2.96 -4.52 12.52
N PRO A 26 2.18 -4.16 11.48
CA PRO A 26 0.78 -3.81 11.64
C PRO A 26 -0.04 -4.99 12.17
N PRO A 27 -1.12 -4.72 12.93
CA PRO A 27 -2.08 -5.75 13.33
C PRO A 27 -2.63 -6.56 12.14
N PRO A 28 -3.01 -7.83 12.34
CA PRO A 28 -3.49 -8.70 11.25
C PRO A 28 -4.70 -8.14 10.49
N ASP A 29 -5.63 -7.47 11.16
CA ASP A 29 -6.80 -6.84 10.56
C ASP A 29 -6.42 -5.69 9.60
N VAL A 30 -5.39 -4.91 9.94
CA VAL A 30 -4.86 -3.84 9.08
C VAL A 30 -4.22 -4.43 7.83
N LEU A 31 -3.46 -5.51 7.96
CA LEU A 31 -2.85 -6.22 6.83
C LEU A 31 -3.91 -6.86 5.92
N SER A 32 -4.97 -7.42 6.51
CA SER A 32 -6.12 -7.96 5.77
C SER A 32 -6.87 -6.87 5.02
N SER A 33 -7.14 -5.71 5.65
CA SER A 33 -7.77 -4.57 4.97
C SER A 33 -6.93 -4.03 3.82
N GLN A 34 -5.60 -3.98 3.99
CA GLN A 34 -4.69 -3.64 2.91
C GLN A 34 -4.76 -4.66 1.76
N ALA A 35 -4.80 -5.96 2.08
CA ALA A 35 -4.89 -7.01 1.08
C ALA A 35 -6.20 -6.94 0.29
N GLU A 36 -7.33 -6.70 0.96
CA GLU A 36 -8.63 -6.47 0.34
C GLU A 36 -8.62 -5.28 -0.62
N GLN A 37 -8.02 -4.15 -0.21
CA GLN A 37 -7.89 -2.97 -1.06
C GLN A 37 -7.03 -3.25 -2.31
N TYR A 38 -5.91 -3.96 -2.15
CA TYR A 38 -5.08 -4.38 -3.28
C TYR A 38 -5.83 -5.35 -4.19
N GLY A 39 -6.58 -6.30 -3.64
CA GLY A 39 -7.42 -7.22 -4.41
C GLY A 39 -8.41 -6.48 -5.29
N ARG A 40 -9.22 -5.60 -4.72
CA ARG A 40 -10.19 -4.78 -5.46
C ARG A 40 -9.54 -3.93 -6.55
N LEU A 41 -8.38 -3.34 -6.26
CA LEU A 41 -7.66 -2.53 -7.24
C LEU A 41 -7.19 -3.39 -8.42
N PHE A 42 -6.61 -4.56 -8.15
CA PHE A 42 -6.12 -5.44 -9.20
C PHE A 42 -7.25 -6.14 -9.97
N GLU A 43 -8.40 -6.38 -9.37
CA GLU A 43 -9.61 -6.84 -10.09
C GLU A 43 -10.04 -5.81 -11.13
N ILE A 44 -10.02 -4.51 -10.79
CA ILE A 44 -10.35 -3.44 -11.74
C ILE A 44 -9.28 -3.33 -12.84
N ILE A 45 -8.00 -3.36 -12.48
CA ILE A 45 -6.89 -3.30 -13.44
C ILE A 45 -6.98 -4.46 -14.42
N ASP A 46 -7.20 -5.67 -13.93
CA ASP A 46 -7.27 -6.88 -14.73
C ASP A 46 -8.49 -6.88 -15.67
N LYS A 47 -9.65 -6.42 -15.18
CA LYS A 47 -10.85 -6.19 -16.00
C LYS A 47 -10.61 -5.24 -17.18
N HIS A 48 -9.69 -4.29 -17.01
CA HIS A 48 -9.32 -3.28 -18.03
C HIS A 48 -7.89 -3.49 -18.55
N SER A 49 -7.41 -4.74 -18.54
CA SER A 49 -6.05 -5.08 -18.97
C SER A 49 -5.81 -4.83 -20.46
N ASP A 50 -6.87 -4.69 -21.26
CA ASP A 50 -6.81 -4.22 -22.65
C ASP A 50 -6.36 -2.75 -22.78
N MET A 51 -6.48 -1.96 -21.71
CA MET A 51 -6.10 -0.55 -21.66
C MET A 51 -4.88 -0.26 -20.76
N VAL A 52 -4.38 -1.26 -20.03
CA VAL A 52 -3.30 -1.08 -19.04
C VAL A 52 -2.08 -1.92 -19.43
N ASP A 53 -1.07 -1.28 -20.01
CA ASP A 53 0.16 -1.97 -20.44
C ASP A 53 1.03 -2.44 -19.26
N ARG A 54 1.09 -1.66 -18.17
CA ARG A 54 2.00 -1.93 -17.06
C ARG A 54 1.55 -1.29 -15.75
N VAL A 55 1.58 -2.08 -14.68
CA VAL A 55 1.51 -1.60 -13.29
C VAL A 55 2.91 -1.63 -12.69
N THR A 56 3.36 -0.53 -12.08
CA THR A 56 4.68 -0.45 -11.44
C THR A 56 4.55 0.05 -10.01
N PHE A 57 5.14 -0.70 -9.08
CA PHE A 57 5.24 -0.30 -7.68
C PHE A 57 6.39 0.68 -7.47
N TRP A 58 6.15 1.69 -6.62
CA TRP A 58 7.15 2.67 -6.28
C TRP A 58 8.00 2.18 -5.11
N ASN A 59 9.06 1.41 -5.44
CA ASN A 59 9.97 0.62 -4.60
C ASN A 59 9.57 -0.86 -4.43
N LEU A 60 10.55 -1.68 -4.04
CA LEU A 60 10.40 -3.12 -3.87
C LEU A 60 9.68 -3.50 -2.57
N HIS A 61 10.11 -2.92 -1.44
CA HIS A 61 9.65 -3.34 -0.12
C HIS A 61 9.49 -2.18 0.86
N ASP A 62 8.72 -2.38 1.92
CA ASP A 62 8.24 -1.33 2.83
C ASP A 62 9.36 -0.45 3.42
N GLY A 63 10.56 -0.99 3.60
CA GLY A 63 11.72 -0.26 4.11
C GLY A 63 12.23 0.84 3.17
N GLN A 64 12.06 0.69 1.86
CA GLN A 64 12.54 1.64 0.85
C GLN A 64 11.50 2.69 0.45
N SER A 65 10.26 2.59 0.94
CA SER A 65 9.23 3.54 0.55
C SER A 65 9.56 4.96 0.99
N TRP A 66 9.48 5.91 0.05
CA TRP A 66 9.52 7.35 0.33
C TRP A 66 8.49 7.79 1.38
N MET A 67 7.40 7.03 1.54
CA MET A 67 6.35 7.30 2.52
C MET A 67 6.77 7.06 3.98
N ASN A 68 8.00 6.57 4.21
CA ASN A 68 8.62 6.54 5.54
C ASN A 68 9.17 7.91 5.96
N HIS A 69 9.40 8.82 5.00
CA HIS A 69 10.05 10.12 5.25
C HIS A 69 9.15 11.32 4.91
N TRP A 70 8.19 11.13 4.00
CA TRP A 70 7.26 12.18 3.57
C TRP A 70 5.81 11.85 3.91
N PRO A 71 5.00 12.83 4.37
CA PRO A 71 5.32 14.25 4.68
C PRO A 71 6.11 14.49 5.98
N TRP A 72 6.30 13.45 6.77
CA TRP A 72 7.15 13.41 7.95
C TRP A 72 7.62 11.98 8.20
N LYS A 73 8.63 11.84 9.07
CA LYS A 73 9.23 10.54 9.40
C LYS A 73 8.24 9.67 10.19
N ARG A 74 8.00 8.45 9.71
CA ARG A 74 7.16 7.43 10.36
C ARG A 74 7.42 6.04 9.78
N THR A 75 6.98 5.00 10.46
CA THR A 75 6.98 3.65 9.90
C THR A 75 5.75 3.49 9.01
N ASN A 76 5.96 3.11 7.76
CA ASN A 76 4.88 2.90 6.82
C ASN A 76 4.94 1.51 6.18
N HIS A 77 3.80 1.00 5.72
CA HIS A 77 3.70 -0.35 5.18
C HIS A 77 2.97 -0.40 3.83
N PRO A 78 3.36 0.42 2.81
CA PRO A 78 2.53 0.62 1.62
C PRO A 78 2.65 -0.45 0.52
N LEU A 79 3.66 -1.31 0.55
CA LEU A 79 4.04 -2.19 -0.57
C LEU A 79 3.61 -3.64 -0.33
N LEU A 80 3.89 -4.51 -1.32
CA LEU A 80 3.54 -5.93 -1.26
C LEU A 80 4.52 -6.77 -0.43
N PHE A 81 5.73 -6.26 -0.18
CA PHE A 81 6.76 -6.93 0.59
C PHE A 81 7.12 -6.13 1.84
N ASP A 82 7.30 -6.84 2.95
CA ASP A 82 7.67 -6.23 4.22
C ASP A 82 9.16 -5.82 4.27
N ARG A 83 9.60 -5.30 5.41
CA ARG A 83 11.01 -4.87 5.60
C ARG A 83 12.02 -6.01 5.48
N SER A 84 11.61 -7.24 5.77
CA SER A 84 12.40 -8.46 5.64
C SER A 84 12.33 -9.07 4.23
N ARG A 85 11.67 -8.39 3.29
CA ARG A 85 11.42 -8.82 1.90
C ARG A 85 10.53 -10.07 1.82
N GLN A 86 9.74 -10.33 2.85
CA GLN A 86 8.75 -11.40 2.84
C GLN A 86 7.43 -10.91 2.23
N PRO A 87 6.69 -11.77 1.51
CA PRO A 87 5.42 -11.41 0.91
C PRO A 87 4.36 -11.16 1.99
N LYS A 88 3.69 -10.01 1.90
CA LYS A 88 2.54 -9.66 2.74
C LYS A 88 1.27 -10.35 2.24
N PRO A 89 0.18 -10.39 3.03
CA PRO A 89 -1.11 -10.90 2.54
C PRO A 89 -1.55 -10.25 1.23
N ALA A 90 -1.30 -8.95 1.05
CA ALA A 90 -1.56 -8.22 -0.19
C ALA A 90 -0.86 -8.80 -1.42
N TYR A 91 0.39 -9.29 -1.29
CA TYR A 91 1.09 -9.95 -2.39
C TYR A 91 0.31 -11.18 -2.88
N ARG A 92 -0.10 -12.04 -1.93
CA ARG A 92 -0.83 -13.27 -2.24
C ARG A 92 -2.17 -12.96 -2.92
N THR A 93 -2.92 -12.00 -2.38
CA THR A 93 -4.19 -11.57 -2.97
C THR A 93 -4.03 -11.07 -4.41
N VAL A 94 -3.00 -10.25 -4.70
CA VAL A 94 -2.74 -9.78 -6.07
C VAL A 94 -2.43 -10.94 -7.01
N VAL A 95 -1.58 -11.88 -6.59
CA VAL A 95 -1.26 -13.07 -7.39
C VAL A 95 -2.51 -13.92 -7.64
N ASP A 96 -3.34 -14.12 -6.62
CA ASP A 96 -4.56 -14.92 -6.73
C ASP A 96 -5.57 -14.30 -7.70
N VAL A 97 -5.78 -12.98 -7.63
CA VAL A 97 -6.66 -12.25 -8.56
C VAL A 97 -6.19 -12.48 -10.00
N LEU A 98 -4.92 -12.21 -10.30
CA LEU A 98 -4.36 -12.31 -11.64
C LEU A 98 -4.25 -13.76 -12.16
N SER A 99 -4.20 -14.75 -11.25
CA SER A 99 -4.13 -16.16 -11.63
C SER A 99 -5.50 -16.77 -11.93
N LYS A 100 -6.57 -16.24 -11.33
CA LYS A 100 -7.96 -16.70 -11.57
C LYS A 100 -8.43 -16.34 -12.98
N THR A 101 -8.15 -15.12 -13.45
CA THR A 101 -8.62 -14.65 -14.75
C THR A 101 -8.00 -15.41 -15.92
N LYS A 102 -6.74 -15.84 -15.80
CA LYS A 102 -6.09 -16.68 -16.83
C LYS A 102 -6.73 -18.07 -17.03
N LYS A 103 -7.60 -18.51 -16.12
CA LYS A 103 -8.27 -19.83 -16.21
C LYS A 103 -9.67 -19.77 -16.82
N MET A 104 -10.18 -18.58 -17.15
CA MET A 104 -11.43 -18.39 -17.90
C MET A 104 -11.12 -18.11 -19.36
#